data_AF-A0A2V3JU78-F1
#
_entry.id   AF-A0A2V3JU78-F1
#
_cell.length_a   1.000
_cell.length_b   1.000
_cell.length_c   1.000
_cell.angle_alpha   90.00
_cell.angle_beta   90.00
_cell.angle_gamma   90.00
#
_symmetry.space_group_name_H-M   'P 1'
#
loop_
_entity.id
_entity.type
_entity.pdbx_description
1 polymer ?
#
loop_
_entity_poly.entity_id
_entity_poly.type
_entity_poly.pdbx_seq_one_letter_code
_entity_poly.pdbx_strand_id
1 'polypeptide(L)'
;MRDRGHLLLLLPDEHIYAELFAAATGVSLTLGDMFELSSHLHDLTRTINVKLGVKREDDYPSERAFTTPIKTGPHAGELLDREYFESALTMYYEKRGWDENGVPTVTA
;
A
#
# COMPACT_ATOMS: atom_id res chain seq x y z
N MET A 1 5.33 -34.67 -9.64
CA MET A 1 4.83 -33.35 -10.05
C MET A 1 3.51 -33.13 -9.33
N ARG A 2 3.48 -32.24 -8.32
CA ARG A 2 2.23 -31.85 -7.64
C ARG A 2 1.75 -30.55 -8.24
N ASP A 3 0.64 -30.65 -8.94
CA ASP A 3 -0.19 -29.56 -9.44
C ASP A 3 -0.58 -28.63 -8.26
N ARG A 4 -0.10 -27.38 -8.30
CA ARG A 4 -0.41 -26.31 -7.35
C ARG A 4 -1.34 -25.27 -8.00
N GLY A 5 -2.29 -25.70 -8.83
CA GLY A 5 -3.20 -24.82 -9.57
C GLY A 5 -4.46 -24.33 -8.82
N HIS A 6 -4.74 -24.77 -7.59
CA HIS A 6 -6.13 -24.75 -7.08
C HIS A 6 -6.43 -23.86 -5.87
N LEU A 7 -5.49 -23.01 -5.41
CA LEU A 7 -5.72 -22.20 -4.18
C LEU A 7 -6.03 -20.72 -4.40
N LEU A 8 -6.02 -20.21 -5.64
CA LEU A 8 -6.30 -18.79 -5.91
C LEU A 8 -7.78 -18.44 -6.15
N LEU A 9 -8.70 -19.42 -6.10
CA LEU A 9 -10.09 -19.31 -6.59
C LEU A 9 -11.16 -19.06 -5.50
N LEU A 10 -10.79 -18.68 -4.27
CA LEU A 10 -11.75 -18.53 -3.16
C LEU A 10 -11.87 -17.11 -2.60
N LEU A 11 -11.21 -16.12 -3.20
CA LEU A 11 -11.46 -14.74 -2.80
C LEU A 11 -12.74 -14.27 -3.49
N PRO A 12 -13.77 -13.86 -2.73
CA PRO A 12 -14.96 -13.28 -3.32
C PRO A 12 -14.57 -11.99 -4.04
N ASP A 13 -15.31 -11.70 -5.10
CA ASP A 13 -15.22 -10.44 -5.83
C ASP A 13 -15.35 -9.26 -4.86
N GLU A 14 -14.51 -8.24 -5.02
CA GLU A 14 -14.40 -7.12 -4.08
C GLU A 14 -15.68 -6.27 -3.96
N HIS A 15 -16.62 -6.37 -4.90
CA HIS A 15 -17.92 -5.68 -4.76
C HIS A 15 -18.75 -6.22 -3.61
N ILE A 16 -18.44 -7.44 -3.12
CA ILE A 16 -19.11 -8.01 -1.94
C ILE A 16 -18.97 -7.11 -0.70
N TYR A 17 -17.90 -6.32 -0.58
CA TYR A 17 -17.72 -5.42 0.56
C TYR A 17 -18.78 -4.34 0.62
N ALA A 18 -19.18 -3.80 -0.54
CA ALA A 18 -20.24 -2.80 -0.64
C ALA A 18 -21.61 -3.41 -0.29
N GLU A 19 -21.88 -4.63 -0.77
CA GLU A 19 -23.12 -5.36 -0.46
C GLU A 19 -23.24 -5.66 1.04
N LEU A 20 -22.17 -6.18 1.65
CA LEU A 20 -22.13 -6.49 3.08
C LEU A 20 -22.26 -5.25 3.95
N PHE A 21 -21.59 -4.15 3.57
CA PHE A 21 -21.70 -2.88 4.28
C PHE A 21 -23.13 -2.32 4.25
N ALA A 22 -23.78 -2.34 3.08
CA ALA A 22 -25.15 -1.90 2.93
C ALA A 22 -26.13 -2.80 3.72
N ALA A 23 -25.95 -4.11 3.67
CA ALA A 23 -26.78 -5.06 4.42
C ALA A 23 -26.68 -4.87 5.95
N ALA A 24 -25.48 -4.56 6.46
CA ALA A 24 -25.24 -4.39 7.89
C ALA A 24 -25.66 -3.01 8.43
N THR A 25 -25.47 -1.95 7.64
CA THR A 25 -25.62 -0.55 8.10
C THR A 25 -26.86 0.16 7.57
N GLY A 26 -27.46 -0.35 6.48
CA GLY A 26 -28.50 0.34 5.72
C GLY A 26 -27.99 1.48 4.83
N VAL A 27 -26.68 1.72 4.77
CA VAL A 27 -26.07 2.77 3.94
C VAL A 27 -25.54 2.16 2.65
N SER A 28 -26.07 2.60 1.51
CA SER A 28 -25.62 2.16 0.19
C SER A 28 -24.40 2.96 -0.25
N LEU A 29 -23.30 2.26 -0.50
CA LEU A 29 -22.09 2.76 -1.14
C LEU A 29 -21.72 1.82 -2.30
N THR A 30 -21.07 2.35 -3.33
CA THR A 30 -20.37 1.55 -4.32
C THR A 30 -18.97 1.20 -3.83
N LEU A 31 -18.33 0.21 -4.44
CA LEU A 31 -16.93 -0.10 -4.18
C LEU A 31 -16.01 1.12 -4.46
N GLY A 32 -16.35 1.92 -5.49
CA GLY A 32 -15.64 3.16 -5.81
C GLY A 32 -15.72 4.18 -4.67
N ASP A 33 -16.91 4.41 -4.14
CA ASP A 33 -17.11 5.31 -2.98
C ASP A 33 -16.29 4.85 -1.77
N MET A 34 -16.24 3.52 -1.53
CA MET A 34 -15.44 2.95 -0.45
C MET A 34 -13.93 3.18 -0.66
N PHE A 35 -13.43 3.07 -1.89
CA PHE A 35 -12.03 3.38 -2.20
C PHE A 35 -11.71 4.86 -2.03
N GLU A 36 -12.60 5.77 -2.44
CA GLU A 36 -12.42 7.20 -2.23
C GLU A 36 -12.37 7.56 -0.74
N LEU A 37 -13.32 7.05 0.06
CA LEU A 37 -13.33 7.22 1.51
C LEU A 37 -12.07 6.65 2.17
N SER A 38 -11.64 5.46 1.74
CA SER A 38 -10.40 4.83 2.22
C SER A 38 -9.17 5.68 1.88
N SER A 39 -9.12 6.27 0.69
CA SER A 39 -8.04 7.18 0.28
C SER A 39 -7.94 8.37 1.23
N HIS A 40 -9.08 9.04 1.51
CA HIS A 40 -9.14 10.16 2.45
C HIS A 40 -8.73 9.77 3.87
N LEU A 41 -9.16 8.60 4.36
CA LEU A 41 -8.75 8.10 5.68
C LEU A 41 -7.25 7.84 5.76
N HIS A 42 -6.65 7.33 4.69
CA HIS A 42 -5.22 7.09 4.62
C HIS A 42 -4.42 8.41 4.55
N ASP A 43 -4.90 9.42 3.83
CA ASP A 43 -4.30 10.76 3.81
C ASP A 43 -4.42 11.48 5.17
N LEU A 44 -5.56 11.34 5.85
CA LEU A 44 -5.73 11.85 7.21
C LEU A 44 -4.75 11.20 8.19
N THR A 45 -4.62 9.86 8.11
CA THR A 45 -3.67 9.10 8.95
C THR A 45 -2.23 9.55 8.68
N ARG A 46 -1.85 9.69 7.41
CA ARG A 46 -0.53 10.20 7.03
C ARG A 46 -0.30 11.62 7.54
N THR A 47 -1.30 12.50 7.43
CA THR A 47 -1.21 13.88 7.92
C THR A 47 -0.94 13.92 9.43
N ILE A 48 -1.61 13.06 10.21
CA ILE A 48 -1.35 12.92 11.65
C ILE A 48 0.09 12.45 11.89
N ASN A 49 0.54 11.42 11.19
CA ASN A 49 1.89 10.89 11.32
C ASN A 49 2.97 11.94 11.00
N VAL A 50 2.80 12.70 9.92
CA VAL A 50 3.71 13.80 9.55
C VAL A 50 3.72 14.88 10.63
N LYS A 51 2.56 15.24 11.20
CA LYS A 51 2.49 16.18 12.34
C LYS A 51 3.22 15.65 13.58
N LEU A 52 3.27 14.34 13.76
CA LEU A 52 4.00 13.67 14.85
C LEU A 52 5.49 13.42 14.51
N GLY A 53 5.94 13.82 13.33
CA GLY A 53 7.35 13.82 12.94
C GLY A 53 7.78 12.69 12.01
N VAL A 54 6.85 11.89 11.47
CA VAL A 54 7.17 10.91 10.42
C VAL A 54 7.62 11.63 9.15
N LYS A 55 8.68 11.13 8.53
CA LYS A 55 9.28 11.66 7.31
C LYS A 55 9.44 10.58 6.24
N ARG A 56 9.88 10.99 5.06
CA ARG A 56 10.20 10.08 3.95
C ARG A 56 11.18 8.99 4.38
N GLU A 57 12.19 9.30 5.19
CA GLU A 57 13.20 8.33 5.63
C GLU A 57 12.61 7.19 6.48
N ASP A 58 11.47 7.42 7.12
CA ASP A 58 10.76 6.42 7.93
C ASP A 58 9.94 5.44 7.08
N ASP A 59 9.74 5.72 5.78
CA ASP A 59 8.99 4.85 4.85
C ASP A 59 9.88 3.78 4.19
N TYR A 60 11.14 3.65 4.63
CA TYR A 60 12.08 2.67 4.10
C TYR A 60 11.94 1.34 4.84
N PRO A 61 12.14 0.21 4.15
CA PRO A 61 12.35 -1.05 4.84
C PRO A 61 13.66 -0.99 5.64
N SER A 62 13.81 -1.91 6.59
CA SER A 62 15.05 -2.05 7.35
C SER A 62 16.28 -2.18 6.43
N GLU A 63 17.43 -1.63 6.84
CA GLU A 63 18.69 -1.68 6.08
C GLU A 63 19.09 -3.08 5.60
N ARG A 64 18.65 -4.11 6.32
CA ARG A 64 18.86 -5.51 5.97
C ARG A 64 18.35 -5.86 4.56
N ALA A 65 17.27 -5.22 4.10
CA ALA A 65 16.73 -5.42 2.76
C ALA A 65 17.73 -5.06 1.65
N PHE A 66 18.62 -4.10 1.91
CA PHE A 66 19.60 -3.58 0.96
C PHE A 66 21.00 -4.17 1.16
N THR A 67 21.29 -4.75 2.33
CA THR A 67 22.66 -5.17 2.70
C THR A 67 22.83 -6.65 2.97
N THR A 68 21.74 -7.40 3.21
CA THR A 68 21.82 -8.82 3.55
C THR A 68 21.14 -9.67 2.48
N PRO A 69 21.92 -10.33 1.60
CA PRO A 69 21.37 -11.12 0.52
C PRO A 69 20.50 -12.27 1.01
N ILE A 70 19.49 -12.63 0.21
CA ILE A 70 18.70 -13.83 0.45
C ILE A 70 19.62 -15.06 0.47
N LYS A 71 19.50 -15.90 1.50
CA LYS A 71 20.47 -16.96 1.76
C LYS A 71 20.35 -18.17 0.83
N THR A 72 19.12 -18.54 0.47
CA THR A 72 18.82 -19.80 -0.22
C THR A 72 17.58 -19.69 -1.11
N GLY A 73 17.39 -20.67 -1.99
CA GLY A 73 16.23 -20.75 -2.89
C GLY A 73 16.45 -20.01 -4.22
N PRO A 74 15.37 -19.85 -5.02
CA PRO A 74 15.46 -19.29 -6.38
C PRO A 74 15.99 -17.85 -6.44
N HIS A 75 15.82 -17.08 -5.36
CA HIS A 75 16.23 -15.68 -5.22
C HIS A 75 17.52 -15.52 -4.40
N ALA A 76 18.28 -16.61 -4.17
CA ALA A 76 19.51 -16.55 -3.39
C ALA A 76 20.50 -15.54 -3.99
N GLY A 77 21.05 -14.66 -3.15
CA GLY A 77 21.95 -13.59 -3.55
C GLY A 77 21.26 -12.27 -3.90
N GLU A 78 19.94 -12.25 -4.10
CA GLU A 78 19.21 -11.01 -4.39
C GLU A 78 19.16 -10.08 -3.17
N LEU A 79 19.15 -8.79 -3.47
CA LEU A 79 18.99 -7.66 -2.57
C LEU A 79 17.96 -6.71 -3.18
N LEU A 80 17.31 -5.92 -2.34
CA LEU A 80 16.55 -4.77 -2.84
C LEU A 80 17.54 -3.73 -3.36
N ASP A 81 17.33 -3.27 -4.58
CA ASP A 81 18.10 -2.15 -5.13
C ASP A 81 17.59 -0.82 -4.54
N ARG A 82 18.52 -0.02 -4.03
CA ARG A 82 18.17 1.21 -3.31
C ARG A 82 17.63 2.29 -4.25
N GLU A 83 18.29 2.52 -5.39
CA GLU A 83 17.88 3.55 -6.34
C GLU A 83 16.52 3.21 -6.97
N TYR A 84 16.29 1.93 -7.25
CA TYR A 84 15.00 1.45 -7.70
C TYR A 84 13.92 1.67 -6.64
N PHE A 85 14.17 1.33 -5.38
CA PHE A 85 13.22 1.56 -4.30
C PHE A 85 12.91 3.06 -4.13
N GLU A 86 13.90 3.93 -4.19
CA GLU A 86 13.72 5.40 -4.18
C GLU A 86 12.77 5.87 -5.27
N SER A 87 12.98 5.39 -6.50
CA SER A 87 12.13 5.74 -7.63
C SER A 87 10.68 5.23 -7.45
N ALA A 88 10.53 4.03 -6.90
CA ALA A 88 9.22 3.45 -6.60
C ALA A 88 8.50 4.20 -5.47
N LEU A 89 9.22 4.65 -4.44
CA LEU A 89 8.67 5.46 -3.35
C LEU A 89 8.21 6.83 -3.85
N THR A 90 8.99 7.48 -4.71
CA THR A 90 8.59 8.73 -5.36
C THR A 90 7.36 8.55 -6.22
N MET A 91 7.31 7.50 -7.06
CA MET A 91 6.13 7.18 -7.86
C MET A 91 4.90 6.93 -6.97
N TYR A 92 5.08 6.25 -5.84
CA TYR A 92 4.00 6.03 -4.88
C TYR A 92 3.44 7.34 -4.36
N TYR A 93 4.28 8.29 -3.91
CA TYR A 93 3.82 9.61 -3.47
C TYR A 93 3.10 10.39 -4.57
N GLU A 94 3.62 10.38 -5.80
CA GLU A 94 2.95 11.00 -6.95
C GLU A 94 1.55 10.42 -7.18
N LYS A 95 1.42 9.08 -7.12
CA LYS A 95 0.11 8.40 -7.26
C LYS A 95 -0.86 8.72 -6.11
N ARG A 96 -0.33 9.03 -4.93
CA ARG A 96 -1.10 9.50 -3.78
C ARG A 96 -1.47 10.98 -3.85
N GLY A 97 -0.87 11.76 -4.75
CA GLY A 97 -0.99 13.22 -4.76
C GLY A 97 -0.24 13.89 -3.59
N TRP A 98 0.79 13.23 -3.07
CA TRP A 98 1.65 13.76 -2.02
C TRP A 98 2.87 14.44 -2.63
N ASP A 99 3.53 15.31 -1.86
CA ASP A 99 4.79 15.91 -2.28
C ASP A 99 5.97 14.91 -2.19
N GLU A 100 7.16 15.36 -2.62
CA GLU A 100 8.37 14.53 -2.63
C GLU A 100 8.81 14.03 -1.24
N ASN A 101 8.36 14.71 -0.18
CA ASN A 101 8.63 14.37 1.21
C ASN A 101 7.54 13.45 1.82
N GLY A 102 6.57 13.02 1.01
CA GLY A 102 5.47 12.16 1.45
C GLY A 102 4.46 12.90 2.33
N VAL A 103 4.29 14.21 2.13
CA VAL A 103 3.27 15.02 2.80
C VAL A 103 2.04 15.10 1.90
N PRO A 104 0.85 14.73 2.40
CA PRO A 104 -0.39 14.93 1.65
C PRO A 104 -0.58 16.39 1.28
N THR A 105 -0.73 16.68 -0.01
CA THR A 105 -1.07 18.03 -0.45
C THR A 105 -2.55 18.26 -0.18
N VAL A 106 -2.89 19.43 0.39
CA VAL A 106 -4.30 19.79 0.57
C VAL A 106 -4.88 20.08 -0.80
N THR A 107 -5.60 19.13 -1.38
CA THR A 107 -6.48 19.43 -2.52
C THR A 107 -7.61 20.30 -1.98
N ALA A 108 -7.57 21.59 -2.32
CA ALA A 108 -8.60 22.57 -1.97
C ALA A 108 -9.94 22.27 -2.66
#